data_AF-A0A4Q3NC65-F1
#
_entry.id   AF-A0A4Q3NC65-F1
#
_cell.length_a   1.000
_cell.length_b   1.000
_cell.length_c   1.000
_cell.angle_alpha   90.00
_cell.angle_beta   90.00
_cell.angle_gamma   90.00
#
_symmetry.space_group_name_H-M   'P 1'
#
loop_
_entity.id
_entity.type
_entity.pdbx_description
1 polymer ?
#
loop_
_entity_poly.entity_id
_entity_poly.type
_entity_poly.pdbx_seq_one_letter_code
_entity_poly.pdbx_strand_id
1 'polypeptide(L)'
;PVGTLSEKRAAATPNIPTLKEGGLDNVYLSAWIGLLAPAKTPQAILDRLGKSVKALMAGDATRAKLLELGMEPAVDEAMPLQQVISQDIRLHAELVKAAGLVPQ
;
A
#
# COMPACT_ATOMS: atom_id res chain seq x y z
N PRO A 1 -4.35 -19.65 -13.50
CA PRO A 1 -2.97 -19.26 -13.13
C PRO A 1 -2.96 -18.62 -11.74
N VAL A 2 -2.12 -19.12 -10.82
CA VAL A 2 -1.89 -18.49 -9.51
C VAL A 2 -0.82 -17.42 -9.69
N GLY A 3 -1.07 -16.19 -9.23
CA GLY A 3 -0.11 -15.10 -9.25
C GLY A 3 -0.52 -13.99 -8.29
N THR A 4 0.43 -13.14 -7.91
CA THR A 4 0.19 -12.05 -6.95
C THR A 4 -0.51 -10.86 -7.63
N LEU A 5 -1.28 -10.10 -6.85
CA LEU A 5 -1.97 -8.86 -7.27
C LEU A 5 -1.07 -7.61 -7.16
N SER A 6 0.24 -7.80 -6.94
CA SER A 6 1.21 -6.72 -6.84
C SER A 6 1.69 -6.31 -8.24
N GLU A 7 2.08 -5.05 -8.42
CA GLU A 7 2.62 -4.57 -9.70
C GLU A 7 3.96 -5.23 -10.05
N LYS A 8 4.75 -5.56 -9.02
CA LYS A 8 6.05 -6.23 -9.09
C LYS A 8 6.07 -7.43 -8.16
N ARG A 9 6.98 -8.37 -8.39
CA ARG A 9 7.15 -9.52 -7.50
C ARG A 9 7.56 -9.05 -6.11
N ALA A 10 6.90 -9.58 -5.09
CA ALA A 10 7.25 -9.27 -3.71
C ALA A 10 8.62 -9.88 -3.36
N ALA A 11 9.44 -9.13 -2.62
CA ALA A 11 10.76 -9.61 -2.20
C ALA A 11 10.67 -10.88 -1.33
N ALA A 12 9.57 -11.03 -0.57
CA ALA A 12 9.30 -12.20 0.26
C ALA A 12 8.96 -13.47 -0.56
N THR A 13 8.45 -13.31 -1.79
CA THR A 13 8.01 -14.44 -2.64
C THR A 13 8.47 -14.25 -4.10
N PRO A 14 9.79 -14.25 -4.38
CA PRO A 14 10.33 -13.92 -5.70
C PRO A 14 9.99 -14.95 -6.79
N ASN A 15 9.64 -16.17 -6.37
CA ASN A 15 9.30 -17.28 -7.27
C ASN A 15 7.83 -17.24 -7.73
N ILE A 16 6.97 -16.44 -7.10
CA ILE A 16 5.57 -16.32 -7.48
C ILE A 16 5.44 -15.17 -8.48
N PRO A 17 4.97 -15.43 -9.71
CA PRO A 17 4.79 -14.37 -10.70
C PRO A 17 3.62 -13.46 -10.31
N THR A 18 3.63 -12.24 -10.82
CA THR A 18 2.46 -11.35 -10.75
C THR A 18 1.42 -11.77 -11.79
N LEU A 19 0.15 -11.39 -11.61
CA LEU A 19 -0.86 -11.59 -12.66
C LEU A 19 -0.54 -10.80 -13.94
N LYS A 20 0.17 -9.67 -13.81
CA LYS A 20 0.68 -8.89 -14.95
C LYS A 20 1.66 -9.71 -15.80
N GLU A 21 2.59 -10.44 -15.17
CA GLU A 21 3.50 -11.35 -15.88
C GLU A 21 2.76 -12.51 -16.56
N GLY A 22 1.55 -12.85 -16.07
CA GLY A 22 0.65 -13.83 -16.67
C GLY A 22 -0.22 -13.30 -17.82
N GLY A 23 -0.04 -12.04 -18.25
CA GLY A 23 -0.79 -11.43 -19.34
C GLY A 23 -2.10 -10.76 -18.94
N LEU A 24 -2.35 -10.58 -17.63
CA LEU A 24 -3.48 -9.81 -17.12
C LEU A 24 -3.03 -8.40 -16.76
N ASP A 25 -3.04 -7.52 -17.75
CA ASP A 25 -2.75 -6.10 -17.56
C ASP A 25 -3.83 -5.42 -16.70
N ASN A 26 -3.40 -4.45 -15.89
CA ASN A 26 -4.26 -3.66 -14.98
C ASN A 26 -4.97 -4.44 -13.85
N VAL A 27 -4.57 -5.69 -13.58
CA VAL A 27 -5.04 -6.44 -12.40
C VAL A 27 -4.02 -6.30 -11.28
N TYR A 28 -4.08 -5.17 -10.59
CA TYR A 28 -3.29 -4.94 -9.38
C TYR A 28 -4.16 -4.36 -8.27
N LEU A 29 -4.04 -4.94 -7.08
CA LEU A 29 -4.73 -4.54 -5.86
C LEU A 29 -3.76 -4.80 -4.71
N SER A 30 -2.90 -3.83 -4.44
CA SER A 30 -1.95 -3.93 -3.34
C SER A 30 -2.62 -3.48 -2.05
N ALA A 31 -2.56 -4.31 -1.01
CA ALA A 31 -2.96 -3.90 0.32
C ALA A 31 -1.89 -2.98 0.91
N TRP A 32 -2.29 -1.86 1.49
CA TRP A 32 -1.41 -0.89 2.11
C TRP A 32 -1.89 -0.55 3.52
N ILE A 33 -0.97 -0.11 4.37
CA ILE A 33 -1.28 0.39 5.71
C ILE A 33 -0.69 1.79 5.83
N GLY A 34 -1.54 2.75 6.24
CA GLY A 34 -1.15 4.13 6.44
C GLY A 34 -1.56 4.64 7.82
N LEU A 35 -0.83 5.65 8.31
CA LEU A 35 -1.15 6.33 9.56
C LEU A 35 -1.89 7.64 9.28
N LEU A 36 -3.07 7.79 9.88
CA LEU A 36 -3.92 8.95 9.74
C LEU A 36 -3.98 9.74 11.05
N ALA A 37 -4.17 11.05 10.94
CA ALA A 37 -4.40 11.96 12.06
C ALA A 37 -5.71 12.73 11.83
N PRO A 38 -6.33 13.28 12.89
CA PRO A 38 -7.52 14.13 12.75
C PRO A 38 -7.33 15.27 11.76
N ALA A 39 -8.40 15.62 11.03
CA ALA A 39 -8.34 16.63 9.96
C ALA A 39 -7.86 18.03 10.42
N LYS A 40 -7.99 18.34 11.72
CA LYS A 40 -7.57 19.63 12.30
C LYS A 40 -6.22 19.55 13.04
N THR A 41 -5.47 18.47 12.89
CA THR A 41 -4.14 18.34 13.50
C THR A 41 -3.20 19.41 12.91
N PRO A 42 -2.55 20.24 13.75
CA PRO A 42 -1.60 21.25 13.28
C PRO A 42 -0.47 20.65 12.44
N GLN A 43 -0.06 21.35 11.38
CA GLN A 43 0.97 20.90 10.44
C GLN A 43 2.29 20.51 11.14
N ALA A 44 2.70 21.27 12.16
CA ALA A 44 3.92 20.97 12.90
C ALA A 44 3.90 19.58 13.59
N ILE A 45 2.72 19.09 14.00
CA ILE A 45 2.56 17.75 14.58
C ILE A 45 2.62 16.70 13.48
N LEU A 46 1.98 16.96 12.33
CA LEU A 46 2.05 16.07 11.16
C LEU A 46 3.49 15.91 10.66
N ASP A 47 4.25 17.01 10.58
CA ASP A 47 5.65 17.00 10.16
C ASP A 47 6.52 16.19 11.12
N ARG A 48 6.30 16.36 12.43
CA ARG A 48 7.00 15.57 13.45
C ARG A 48 6.67 14.09 13.31
N LEU A 49 5.40 13.74 13.17
CA LEU A 49 4.95 12.36 13.00
C LEU A 49 5.55 11.73 11.74
N GLY A 50 5.49 12.43 10.61
CA GLY A 50 6.07 11.98 9.35
C GLY A 50 7.57 11.72 9.46
N LYS A 51 8.32 12.61 10.12
CA LYS A 51 9.76 12.41 10.39
C LYS A 51 10.02 11.17 11.26
N SER A 52 9.25 11.00 12.34
CA SER A 52 9.40 9.85 13.24
C SER A 52 9.07 8.53 12.54
N VAL A 53 8.01 8.49 11.72
CA VAL A 53 7.65 7.29 10.93
C VAL A 53 8.76 6.94 9.94
N LYS A 54 9.26 7.93 9.18
CA LYS A 54 10.37 7.70 8.24
C LYS A 54 11.62 7.15 8.94
N ALA A 55 11.98 7.72 10.09
CA ALA A 55 13.12 7.23 10.87
C ALA A 55 12.92 5.79 11.38
N LEU A 56 11.72 5.45 11.84
CA LEU A 56 11.40 4.11 12.32
C LEU A 56 11.48 3.06 11.19
N MET A 57 10.95 3.40 10.02
CA MET A 57 10.93 2.50 8.86
C MET A 57 12.31 2.34 8.21
N ALA A 58 13.22 3.30 8.39
CA ALA A 58 14.62 3.19 7.98
C ALA A 58 15.47 2.28 8.89
N GLY A 59 14.94 1.86 10.04
CA GLY A 59 15.64 0.95 10.95
C GLY A 59 15.62 -0.50 10.43
N ASP A 60 16.80 -1.14 10.38
CA ASP A 60 16.96 -2.50 9.86
C ASP A 60 16.07 -3.54 10.55
N ALA A 61 15.94 -3.45 11.87
CA ALA A 61 15.09 -4.36 12.64
C ALA A 61 13.60 -4.24 12.26
N THR A 62 13.11 -3.00 12.07
CA THR A 62 11.74 -2.74 11.64
C THR A 62 11.52 -3.25 10.21
N ARG A 63 12.46 -2.95 9.31
CA ARG A 63 12.40 -3.40 7.92
C ARG A 63 12.39 -4.92 7.81
N ALA A 64 13.27 -5.60 8.54
CA ALA A 64 13.31 -7.06 8.60
C ALA A 64 11.97 -7.60 9.11
N LYS A 65 11.40 -7.01 10.17
CA LYS A 65 10.12 -7.47 10.71
C LYS A 65 8.96 -7.29 9.75
N LEU A 66 8.91 -6.17 9.02
CA LEU A 66 7.88 -5.93 8.00
C LEU A 66 8.00 -6.93 6.86
N LEU A 67 9.22 -7.21 6.39
CA LEU A 67 9.46 -8.21 5.34
C LEU A 67 9.06 -9.63 5.79
N GLU A 68 9.32 -10.01 7.05
CA GLU A 68 8.81 -11.27 7.62
C GLU A 68 7.28 -11.37 7.58
N LEU A 69 6.59 -10.24 7.76
CA LEU A 69 5.14 -10.15 7.68
C LEU A 69 4.62 -10.02 6.22
N GLY A 70 5.50 -10.07 5.22
CA GLY A 70 5.15 -9.89 3.81
C GLY A 70 4.81 -8.45 3.45
N MET A 71 5.21 -7.48 4.28
CA MET A 71 4.98 -6.06 4.06
C MET A 71 6.25 -5.37 3.56
N GLU A 72 6.11 -4.51 2.57
CA GLU A 72 7.22 -3.69 2.06
C GLU A 72 7.12 -2.27 2.62
N PRO A 73 8.20 -1.72 3.20
CA PRO A 73 8.19 -0.34 3.68
C PRO A 73 8.04 0.67 2.53
N ALA A 74 6.96 1.46 2.55
CA ALA A 74 6.66 2.49 1.56
C ALA A 74 7.42 3.82 1.77
N VAL A 75 8.61 3.79 2.40
CA VAL A 75 9.31 5.01 2.90
C VAL A 75 9.77 5.93 1.77
N ASP A 76 10.05 5.33 0.61
CA ASP A 76 10.63 5.98 -0.56
C ASP A 76 9.61 6.16 -1.70
N GLU A 77 8.32 5.91 -1.44
CA GLU A 77 7.30 6.09 -2.47
C GLU A 77 7.11 7.58 -2.79
N ALA A 78 7.23 7.91 -4.08
CA ALA A 78 7.12 9.28 -4.58
C ALA A 78 5.70 9.86 -4.41
N MET A 79 4.70 9.02 -4.19
CA MET A 79 3.30 9.42 -4.11
C MET A 79 2.90 9.78 -2.68
N PRO A 80 2.37 11.00 -2.43
CA PRO A 80 1.81 11.35 -1.14
C PRO A 80 0.68 10.39 -0.72
N LEU A 81 0.63 10.00 0.56
CA LEU A 81 -0.41 9.10 1.09
C LEU A 81 -1.84 9.57 0.78
N GLN A 82 -2.09 10.89 0.75
CA GLN A 82 -3.39 11.44 0.36
C GLN A 82 -3.80 11.04 -1.07
N GLN A 83 -2.84 10.96 -1.99
CA GLN A 83 -3.08 10.52 -3.37
C GLN A 83 -3.32 9.01 -3.42
N VAL A 84 -2.59 8.20 -2.64
CA VAL A 84 -2.84 6.77 -2.46
C VAL A 84 -4.30 6.53 -2.04
N ILE A 85 -4.73 7.18 -0.96
CA ILE A 85 -6.12 7.08 -0.44
C ILE A 85 -7.13 7.46 -1.51
N SER A 86 -6.91 8.58 -2.21
CA SER A 86 -7.84 9.07 -3.22
C SER A 86 -7.98 8.12 -4.41
N GLN A 87 -6.88 7.50 -4.85
CA GLN A 87 -6.89 6.50 -5.92
C GLN A 87 -7.57 5.21 -5.47
N ASP A 88 -7.24 4.75 -4.27
CA ASP A 88 -7.77 3.53 -3.68
C ASP A 88 -9.28 3.58 -3.49
N ILE A 89 -9.81 4.69 -2.96
CA ILE A 89 -11.26 4.92 -2.82
C ILE A 89 -11.96 4.85 -4.18
N ARG A 90 -11.38 5.44 -5.23
CA ARG A 90 -11.98 5.42 -6.58
C ARG A 90 -12.02 4.01 -7.14
N LEU A 91 -10.89 3.28 -7.08
CA LEU A 91 -10.80 1.91 -7.55
C LEU A 91 -11.82 1.01 -6.85
N HIS A 92 -11.86 1.05 -5.52
CA HIS A 92 -12.79 0.22 -4.75
C HIS A 92 -14.26 0.60 -5.00
N ALA A 93 -14.58 1.89 -5.17
CA ALA A 93 -15.94 2.30 -5.52
C ALA A 93 -16.39 1.76 -6.88
N GLU A 94 -15.50 1.77 -7.89
CA GLU A 94 -15.76 1.18 -9.20
C GLU A 94 -15.95 -0.34 -9.12
N LEU A 95 -15.10 -1.03 -8.36
CA LEU A 95 -15.19 -2.49 -8.16
C LEU A 95 -16.48 -2.89 -7.44
N VAL A 96 -16.84 -2.21 -6.35
CA VAL A 96 -18.08 -2.45 -5.59
C VAL A 96 -19.31 -2.27 -6.50
N LYS A 97 -19.32 -1.20 -7.32
CA LYS A 97 -20.38 -0.93 -8.28
C LYS A 97 -20.47 -2.00 -9.37
N ALA A 98 -19.34 -2.40 -9.95
CA ALA A 98 -19.27 -3.42 -10.99
C ALA A 98 -19.69 -4.81 -10.48
N ALA A 99 -19.37 -5.12 -9.22
CA ALA A 99 -19.74 -6.37 -8.57
C ALA A 99 -21.20 -6.43 -8.06
N GLY A 100 -21.94 -5.31 -8.13
CA GLY A 100 -23.31 -5.24 -7.63
C GLY A 100 -23.43 -5.34 -6.10
N LEU A 101 -22.35 -5.04 -5.38
CA LEU A 101 -22.31 -5.10 -3.92
C LEU A 101 -22.98 -3.86 -3.33
N VAL A 102 -23.84 -4.04 -2.31
CA VAL A 102 -24.48 -2.97 -1.56
C VAL A 102 -24.06 -3.01 -0.09
N PRO A 103 -24.01 -1.87 0.62
CA PRO A 103 -23.85 -1.87 2.06
C PRO A 103 -24.93 -2.73 2.72
N GLN A 104 -24.53 -3.58 3.66
CA GLN A 104 -25.45 -4.36 4.51
C GLN A 104 -26.02 -3.47 5.61
#